data_AF-A0A0B2UIU2-F1
#
_entry.id   AF-A0A0B2UIU2-F1
#
_cell.length_a   1.000
_cell.length_b   1.000
_cell.length_c   1.000
_cell.angle_alpha   90.00
_cell.angle_beta   90.00
_cell.angle_gamma   90.00
#
_symmetry.space_group_name_H-M   'P 1'
#
loop_
_entity.id
_entity.type
_entity.pdbx_description
1 polymer ?
#
loop_
_entity_poly.entity_id
_entity_poly.type
_entity_poly.pdbx_seq_one_letter_code
_entity_poly.pdbx_strand_id
1 'polypeptide(L)'
;MLDPLYILKIFLKEMVEVRMKDGEVHSGILQGFDEHISIVVSLTSVNNREEPILLLRGEDILSIGKCTSEVSGVVPEMECY
;
A
#
# COMPACT_ATOMS: atom_id res chain seq x y z
N MET A 1 -25.39 0.72 0.22
CA MET A 1 -24.02 1.12 0.59
C MET A 1 -23.09 0.05 0.03
N LEU A 2 -22.04 0.41 -0.70
CA LEU A 2 -21.08 -0.59 -1.19
C LEU A 2 -20.35 -1.17 0.02
N ASP A 3 -20.15 -2.49 0.04
CA ASP A 3 -19.32 -3.17 1.03
C ASP A 3 -17.86 -2.68 0.89
N PRO A 4 -17.20 -2.18 1.95
CA PRO A 4 -15.79 -1.79 1.90
C PRO A 4 -14.87 -2.89 1.35
N LEU A 5 -15.17 -4.17 1.61
CA LEU A 5 -14.41 -5.29 1.07
C LEU A 5 -14.55 -5.39 -0.45
N TYR A 6 -15.67 -4.97 -1.02
CA TYR A 6 -15.85 -4.89 -2.47
C TYR A 6 -14.90 -3.87 -3.10
N ILE A 7 -14.63 -2.75 -2.41
CA ILE A 7 -13.67 -1.74 -2.89
C ILE A 7 -12.25 -2.35 -2.93
N LEU A 8 -11.86 -3.09 -1.88
CA LEU A 8 -10.55 -3.76 -1.85
C LEU A 8 -10.41 -4.82 -2.95
N LYS A 9 -11.49 -5.51 -3.34
CA LYS A 9 -11.47 -6.44 -4.48
C LYS A 9 -11.08 -5.74 -5.78
N ILE A 10 -11.47 -4.48 -5.97
CA ILE A 10 -11.15 -3.71 -7.18
C ILE A 10 -9.65 -3.43 -7.26
N PHE A 11 -8.98 -3.26 -6.11
CA PHE A 11 -7.55 -2.97 -6.05
C PHE A 11 -6.64 -4.22 -6.04
N LEU A 12 -7.21 -5.43 -6.10
CA LEU A 12 -6.38 -6.64 -6.18
C LEU A 12 -5.47 -6.60 -7.40
N LYS A 13 -4.19 -6.92 -7.18
CA LYS A 13 -3.09 -6.87 -8.15
C LYS A 13 -2.75 -5.46 -8.66
N GLU A 14 -3.27 -4.41 -8.02
CA GLU A 14 -2.87 -3.03 -8.27
C GLU A 14 -1.85 -2.54 -7.24
N MET A 15 -1.05 -1.54 -7.62
CA MET A 15 -0.17 -0.83 -6.70
C MET A 15 -1.00 0.04 -5.75
N VAL A 16 -0.85 -0.20 -4.45
CA VAL A 16 -1.52 0.54 -3.39
C VAL A 16 -0.52 1.18 -2.44
N GLU A 17 -0.93 2.28 -1.83
CA GLU A 17 -0.29 2.89 -0.66
C GLU A 17 -1.17 2.64 0.56
N VAL A 18 -0.53 2.22 1.65
CA VAL A 18 -1.15 1.88 2.91
C VAL A 18 -0.51 2.73 3.99
N ARG A 19 -1.33 3.49 4.72
CA ARG A 19 -0.88 4.29 5.85
C ARG A 19 -1.27 3.59 7.15
N MET A 20 -0.29 3.40 8.03
CA MET A 20 -0.44 2.74 9.32
C MET A 20 -0.65 3.77 10.44
N LYS A 21 -1.20 3.35 11.57
CA LYS A 21 -1.50 4.19 12.74
C LYS A 21 -0.26 4.79 13.40
N ASP A 22 0.88 4.11 13.30
CA ASP A 22 2.18 4.58 13.78
C ASP A 22 2.82 5.64 12.87
N GLY A 23 2.20 5.92 11.72
CA GLY A 23 2.69 6.87 10.72
C GLY A 23 3.53 6.24 9.62
N GLU A 24 3.81 4.93 9.67
CA GLU A 24 4.50 4.24 8.57
C GLU A 24 3.64 4.20 7.31
N VAL A 25 4.30 4.29 6.15
CA VAL A 25 3.68 4.21 4.84
C VAL A 25 4.32 3.08 4.05
N HIS A 26 3.49 2.14 3.61
CA HIS A 26 3.90 0.97 2.84
C HIS A 26 3.28 1.03 1.46
N SER A 27 4.11 0.87 0.42
CA SER A 27 3.66 0.82 -0.97
C SER A 27 3.98 -0.56 -1.57
N GLY A 28 3.00 -1.17 -2.22
CA GLY A 28 3.18 -2.49 -2.82
C GLY A 28 1.97 -2.95 -3.62
N ILE A 29 2.09 -4.10 -4.27
CA ILE A 29 0.99 -4.71 -5.04
C ILE A 29 0.08 -5.44 -4.05
N LEU A 30 -1.22 -5.11 -4.04
CA LEU A 30 -2.18 -5.77 -3.17
C LEU A 30 -2.45 -7.20 -3.67
N GLN A 31 -1.99 -8.21 -2.93
CA GLN A 31 -2.15 -9.61 -3.29
C GLN A 31 -3.43 -10.24 -2.72
N GLY A 32 -3.88 -9.76 -1.56
CA GLY A 32 -5.03 -10.32 -0.88
C GLY A 32 -5.42 -9.54 0.37
N PHE A 33 -6.59 -9.87 0.89
CA PHE A 33 -7.10 -9.31 2.13
C PHE A 33 -8.11 -10.27 2.78
N ASP A 34 -8.40 -10.07 4.06
CA ASP A 34 -9.40 -10.81 4.83
C ASP A 34 -10.60 -9.95 5.25
N GLU A 35 -11.54 -10.53 6.01
CA GLU A 35 -12.73 -9.84 6.52
C GLU A 35 -12.43 -8.72 7.54
N HIS A 36 -11.22 -8.72 8.11
CA HIS A 36 -10.74 -7.71 9.05
C HIS A 36 -9.95 -6.59 8.36
N ILE A 37 -9.85 -6.61 7.03
CA ILE A 37 -9.04 -5.66 6.24
C ILE A 37 -7.54 -5.83 6.54
N SER A 38 -7.12 -6.98 7.07
CA SER A 38 -5.70 -7.34 7.02
C SER A 38 -5.35 -7.60 5.57
N ILE A 39 -4.23 -7.05 5.11
CA ILE A 39 -3.84 -7.08 3.71
C ILE A 39 -2.46 -7.69 3.53
N VAL A 40 -2.27 -8.31 2.38
CA VAL A 40 -0.99 -8.84 1.94
C VAL A 40 -0.53 -7.99 0.76
N VAL A 41 0.63 -7.37 0.89
CA VAL A 41 1.25 -6.59 -0.19
C VAL A 41 2.59 -7.20 -0.60
N SER A 42 2.87 -7.27 -1.89
CA SER A 42 4.21 -7.60 -2.38
C SER A 42 4.98 -6.33 -2.70
N LEU A 43 6.20 -6.23 -2.17
CA LEU A 43 7.07 -5.09 -2.40
C LEU A 43 7.81 -5.29 -3.72
N THR A 44 7.79 -4.28 -4.60
CA THR A 44 8.59 -4.30 -5.82
C THR A 44 10.08 -4.14 -5.48
N SER A 45 10.83 -5.23 -5.54
CA SER A 45 12.28 -5.22 -5.34
C SER A 45 13.00 -4.72 -6.59
N VAL A 46 13.79 -3.66 -6.47
CA VAL A 46 14.57 -3.06 -7.57
C VAL A 46 15.62 -4.02 -8.13
N ASN A 47 15.94 -5.11 -7.42
CA ASN A 47 17.11 -5.96 -7.69
C ASN A 47 16.78 -7.42 -8.06
N ASN A 48 15.58 -7.74 -8.56
CA ASN A 48 15.22 -9.06 -9.12
C ASN A 48 15.45 -10.26 -8.18
N ARG A 49 15.56 -10.02 -6.87
CA ARG A 49 15.63 -11.04 -5.83
C ARG A 49 14.35 -10.92 -5.02
N GLU A 50 13.51 -11.95 -5.14
CA GLU A 50 12.27 -12.25 -4.41
C GLU A 50 11.47 -11.05 -3.92
N GLU A 51 10.27 -10.84 -4.44
CA GLU A 51 9.33 -9.82 -3.92
C GLU A 51 8.99 -10.14 -2.47
N PRO A 52 9.50 -9.38 -1.48
CA PRO A 52 9.16 -9.65 -0.09
C PRO A 52 7.65 -9.41 0.10
N ILE A 53 7.00 -10.39 0.72
CA ILE A 53 5.59 -10.32 1.08
C ILE A 53 5.48 -9.71 2.47
N LEU A 54 4.66 -8.67 2.59
CA LEU A 54 4.35 -8.00 3.85
C LEU A 54 2.89 -8.22 4.21
N LEU A 55 2.65 -8.68 5.44
CA LEU A 55 1.32 -8.80 6.03
C LEU A 55 1.07 -7.61 6.95
N LEU A 56 0.07 -6.79 6.63
CA LEU A 56 -0.35 -5.65 7.42
C LEU A 56 -1.68 -5.97 8.09
N ARG A 57 -1.77 -5.76 9.41
CA ARG A 57 -2.99 -6.04 10.18
C ARG A 57 -4.01 -4.94 10.00
N GLY A 58 -5.26 -5.31 9.73
CA GLY A 58 -6.32 -4.33 9.46
C GLY A 58 -6.60 -3.37 10.61
N GLU A 59 -6.39 -3.82 11.86
CA GLU A 59 -6.54 -2.96 13.04
C GLU A 59 -5.54 -1.80 13.08
N ASP A 60 -4.40 -1.91 12.40
CA ASP A 60 -3.34 -0.90 12.38
C ASP A 60 -3.38 -0.01 11.14
N ILE A 61 -4.28 -0.28 10.20
CA ILE A 61 -4.43 0.48 8.96
C ILE A 61 -5.31 1.72 9.20
N LEU A 62 -4.83 2.88 8.76
CA LEU A 62 -5.60 4.13 8.72
C LEU A 62 -6.29 4.33 7.37
N SER A 63 -5.58 4.07 6.28
CA SER A 63 -6.10 4.27 4.92
C SER A 63 -5.39 3.41 3.89
N ILE A 64 -6.12 3.03 2.85
CA ILE A 64 -5.62 2.32 1.66
C ILE A 64 -6.05 3.12 0.43
N GLY A 65 -5.11 3.39 -0.48
CA GLY A 65 -5.39 4.12 -1.72
C GLY A 65 -4.56 3.61 -2.89
N LYS A 66 -5.04 3.83 -4.12
CA LYS A 66 -4.28 3.53 -5.33
C LYS A 66 -3.10 4.48 -5.47
N CYS A 67 -1.92 3.96 -5.79
CA CYS A 67 -0.76 4.79 -6.04
C CYS A 67 -0.88 5.39 -7.45
N THR A 68 -1.39 6.62 -7.58
CA THR A 68 -1.39 7.36 -8.84
C THR A 68 -0.05 8.07 -9.00
N SER A 69 0.78 7.62 -9.95
CA SER A 69 1.95 8.36 -10.39
C SER A 69 1.53 9.59 -11.21
N GLU A 70 0.87 10.56 -10.58
CA GLU A 70 0.74 11.91 -11.11
C GLU A 70 1.68 12.81 -10.33
N VAL A 71 2.86 13.06 -10.91
CA VAL A 71 3.75 14.12 -10.43
C VAL A 71 3.08 15.45 -10.73
N SER A 72 2.63 16.16 -9.70
CA SER A 72 2.47 17.61 -9.75
C SER A 72 2.87 18.24 -8.41
N GLY A 73 4.19 18.42 -8.27
CA GLY A 73 4.80 19.64 -7.74
C GLY A 73 4.60 20.01 -6.27
N VAL A 74 5.44 19.45 -5.39
CA VAL A 74 6.31 20.26 -4.50
C VAL A 74 7.59 19.45 -4.28
N VAL A 75 8.70 19.91 -4.87
CA VAL A 75 10.04 19.56 -4.37
C VAL A 75 10.32 20.53 -3.23
N PRO A 76 10.78 20.05 -2.08
CA PRO A 76 11.90 20.74 -1.44
C PRO A 76 13.02 19.73 -1.16
N GLU A 77 14.15 19.99 -1.82
CA GLU A 77 15.53 19.87 -1.33
C GLU A 77 15.79 18.67 -0.39
N MET A 78 16.33 17.56 -0.89
CA MET A 78 17.78 17.38 -1.09
C MET A 78 18.63 18.12 -0.05
N GLU A 79 18.76 17.53 1.14
CA GLU A 79 19.99 17.66 1.93
C GLU A 79 20.50 16.26 2.30
N CYS A 80 21.52 15.82 1.56
CA CYS A 80 22.51 14.92 2.09
C CYS A 80 23.40 15.72 3.05
N TYR A 81 23.49 15.28 4.30
CA TYR A 81 24.66 15.48 5.16
C TYR A 81 25.06 14.14 5.76
#